data_AF-A0A2M8FSK3-F1
#
_entry.id   AF-A0A2M8FSK3-F1
#
_cell.length_a   1.000
_cell.length_b   1.000
_cell.length_c   1.000
_cell.angle_alpha   90.00
_cell.angle_beta   90.00
_cell.angle_gamma   90.00
#
_symmetry.space_group_name_H-M   'P 1'
#
loop_
_entity.id
_entity.type
_entity.pdbx_description
1 polymer ?
#
loop_
_entity_poly.entity_id
_entity_poly.type
_entity_poly.pdbx_seq_one_letter_code
_entity_poly.pdbx_strand_id
1 'polypeptide(L)' 'MNKRIIFLLLVVFSLNTFSQQSNIKFDRINYKDGLSQSDVTSIIQDYRGLIWMGTQDGLNLYNGFEFTVFSHDLL' A
#
# COMPACT_ATOMS: atom_id res chain seq x y z
N MET A 1 25.69 -47.78 -3.38
CA MET A 1 25.81 -46.32 -3.61
C MET A 1 26.71 -45.71 -2.54
N ASN A 2 27.74 -44.94 -2.91
CA ASN A 2 28.75 -44.46 -1.95
C ASN A 2 28.18 -43.38 -1.02
N LYS A 3 28.37 -43.51 0.31
CA LYS A 3 27.89 -42.53 1.32
C LYS A 3 28.39 -41.09 1.05
N ARG A 4 29.56 -40.95 0.43
CA ARG A 4 30.13 -39.66 -0.01
C ARG A 4 29.28 -38.95 -1.08
N ILE A 5 28.68 -39.72 -1.99
CA ILE A 5 27.81 -39.19 -3.06
C ILE A 5 26.51 -38.64 -2.46
N ILE A 6 25.94 -39.37 -1.49
CA ILE A 6 24.72 -38.94 -0.78
C ILE A 6 24.96 -37.63 -0.03
N PHE A 7 26.11 -37.52 0.66
CA PHE A 7 26.48 -36.30 1.37
C PHE A 7 26.62 -35.10 0.43
N LEU A 8 27.29 -35.27 -0.72
CA LEU A 8 27.42 -34.21 -1.72
C LEU A 8 26.06 -33.75 -2.28
N LEU A 9 25.14 -34.69 -2.53
CA LEU A 9 23.79 -34.34 -3.00
C LEU A 9 23.00 -33.55 -1.97
N LEU A 10 23.11 -33.90 -0.69
CA LEU A 10 22.45 -33.16 0.40
C LEU A 10 22.99 -31.73 0.52
N VAL A 11 24.31 -31.56 0.42
CA VAL A 11 24.95 -30.23 0.44
C VAL A 11 24.45 -29.37 -0.71
N VAL A 12 24.45 -29.89 -1.94
CA VAL A 12 23.98 -29.15 -3.13
C VAL A 12 22.49 -28.80 -3.01
N PHE A 13 21.67 -29.69 -2.46
CA PHE A 13 20.25 -29.43 -2.25
C PHE A 13 20.01 -28.29 -1.27
N SER A 14 20.77 -28.24 -0.16
CA SER A 14 20.68 -27.19 0.86
C SER A 14 21.16 -25.80 0.43
N LEU A 15 21.84 -25.67 -0.73
CA LEU A 15 22.29 -24.37 -1.25
C LEU A 15 21.20 -23.60 -2.03
N ASN A 16 20.02 -24.19 -2.22
CA ASN A 16 18.92 -23.53 -2.95
C ASN A 16 18.10 -22.64 -2.01
N THR A 17 18.49 -21.38 -1.85
CA THR A 17 17.64 -20.37 -1.21
C THR A 17 16.84 -19.62 -2.27
N PHE A 18 15.52 -19.86 -2.32
CA PHE A 18 14.61 -19.01 -3.10
C PHE A 18 14.20 -17.81 -2.23
N SER A 19 14.56 -16.60 -2.66
CA SER A 19 14.00 -15.38 -2.05
C SER A 19 12.51 -15.29 -2.39
N GLN A 20 11.71 -14.75 -1.47
CA GLN A 20 10.30 -14.46 -1.74
C GLN A 20 10.20 -13.22 -2.65
N GLN A 21 9.53 -13.37 -3.78
CA GLN A 21 9.14 -12.24 -4.64
C GLN A 21 7.99 -11.52 -3.94
N SER A 22 8.21 -10.31 -3.42
CA SER A 22 7.15 -9.51 -2.83
C SER A 22 6.17 -9.05 -3.92
N ASN A 23 5.00 -9.69 -4.01
CA ASN A 23 3.90 -9.22 -4.86
C ASN A 23 3.09 -8.19 -4.08
N ILE A 24 3.54 -6.93 -4.12
CA ILE A 24 2.82 -5.81 -3.49
C ILE A 24 1.64 -5.46 -4.38
N LYS A 25 0.43 -5.58 -3.85
CA LYS A 25 -0.80 -5.11 -4.49
C LYS A 25 -1.24 -3.81 -3.84
N PHE A 26 -1.70 -2.88 -4.67
CA PHE A 26 -2.24 -1.61 -4.22
C PHE A 26 -3.71 -1.54 -4.61
N ASP A 27 -4.54 -1.20 -3.64
CA ASP A 27 -5.90 -0.76 -3.92
C ASP A 27 -5.86 0.68 -4.42
N ARG A 28 -6.72 1.00 -5.37
CA ARG A 28 -6.80 2.33 -5.96
C ARG A 28 -8.08 3.02 -5.51
N ILE A 29 -7.89 4.12 -4.79
CA ILE A 29 -8.95 5.07 -4.47
C ILE A 29 -8.77 6.28 -5.40
N ASN A 30 -9.85 6.75 -6.01
CA ASN A 30 -9.86 7.89 -6.92
C ASN A 30 -11.12 8.75 -6.72
N TYR A 31 -11.32 9.74 -7.59
CA TYR A 31 -12.47 10.65 -7.50
C TYR A 31 -13.84 9.94 -7.56
N LYS A 32 -13.92 8.79 -8.24
CA LYS A 32 -15.15 7.97 -8.29
C LYS A 32 -15.51 7.36 -6.94
N ASP A 33 -14.54 7.24 -6.04
CA ASP A 33 -14.71 6.66 -4.70
C ASP A 33 -14.97 7.75 -3.64
N GLY A 34 -15.03 9.03 -4.04
CA GLY A 34 -15.36 10.17 -3.17
C GLY A 34 -14.21 11.14 -2.89
N LEU A 35 -13.00 10.88 -3.39
CA LEU A 35 -11.90 11.84 -3.33
C LEU A 35 -12.22 13.09 -4.17
N SER A 36 -11.98 14.29 -3.67
CA SER A 36 -12.33 15.51 -4.40
C SER A 36 -11.55 15.70 -5.70
N GLN A 37 -10.25 15.36 -5.72
CA GLN A 37 -9.40 15.47 -6.90
C GLN A 37 -8.22 14.47 -6.81
N SER A 38 -7.75 13.96 -7.96
CA SER A 38 -6.81 12.84 -8.02
C SER A 38 -5.37 13.15 -7.57
N ASP A 39 -4.97 14.42 -7.58
CA ASP A 39 -3.63 14.87 -7.19
C ASP A 39 -3.58 15.19 -5.70
N VAL A 40 -3.29 14.14 -4.92
CA VAL A 40 -3.06 14.26 -3.47
C VAL A 40 -1.65 14.82 -3.21
N THR A 41 -1.57 15.96 -2.53
CA THR A 41 -0.31 16.66 -2.24
C THR A 41 0.21 16.39 -0.82
N SER A 42 -0.66 15.98 0.09
CA SER A 42 -0.31 15.74 1.50
C SER A 42 -1.23 14.71 2.14
N ILE A 43 -0.69 13.89 3.05
CA ILE A 43 -1.43 12.86 3.78
C ILE A 43 -0.99 12.85 5.25
N ILE A 44 -1.94 12.83 6.18
CA ILE A 44 -1.69 12.64 7.62
C ILE A 44 -2.81 11.80 8.26
N GLN A 45 -2.48 11.00 9.28
CA GLN A 45 -3.46 10.31 10.10
C GLN A 45 -3.62 11.02 11.44
N ASP A 46 -4.85 11.23 11.89
CA ASP A 46 -5.11 11.80 13.22
C ASP A 46 -5.13 10.74 14.33
N TYR A 47 -5.26 11.20 15.59
CA TYR A 47 -5.27 10.32 16.77
C TYR A 47 -6.49 9.37 16.84
N ARG A 48 -7.53 9.62 16.04
CA ARG A 48 -8.73 8.77 15.95
C ARG A 48 -8.60 7.72 14.84
N GLY A 49 -7.49 7.76 14.09
CA GLY A 49 -7.22 6.87 12.98
C GLY A 49 -7.80 7.34 11.63
N LEU A 50 -8.37 8.56 11.56
CA LEU A 50 -8.90 9.09 10.31
C LEU A 50 -7.77 9.63 9.43
N ILE A 51 -7.90 9.45 8.12
CA ILE A 51 -6.88 9.87 7.14
C ILE A 51 -7.31 11.19 6.52
N TRP A 52 -6.47 12.21 6.69
CA TRP A 52 -6.60 13.52 6.06
C TRP A 52 -5.73 13.56 4.80
N MET A 53 -6.31 14.02 3.69
CA MET A 53 -5.67 14.13 2.39
C MET A 53 -5.91 15.53 1.79
N GLY A 54 -4.84 16.30 1.62
CA GLY A 54 -4.89 17.55 0.88
C GLY A 54 -4.80 17.28 -0.63
N THR A 55 -5.70 17.86 -1.41
CA THR A 55 -5.66 17.79 -2.88
C THR A 55 -5.53 19.19 -3.47
N GLN A 56 -5.41 19.30 -4.80
CA GLN A 56 -5.45 20.62 -5.45
C GLN A 56 -6.82 21.30 -5.33
N ASP A 57 -7.88 20.53 -5.08
CA ASP A 57 -9.26 21.03 -4.99
C ASP A 57 -9.95 20.44 -3.76
N GLY A 58 -9.59 20.95 -2.59
CA GLY A 58 -10.23 20.61 -1.32
C GLY A 58 -9.44 19.66 -0.41
N LEU A 59 -9.90 19.59 0.83
CA LEU A 59 -9.38 18.75 1.90
C LEU A 59 -10.31 17.56 2.11
N ASN A 60 -9.74 16.35 2.18
CA ASN A 60 -10.49 15.10 2.23
C ASN A 60 -10.24 14.39 3.56
N LEU A 61 -11.31 13.95 4.22
CA LEU A 61 -11.25 13.13 5.42
C LEU A 61 -11.82 11.74 5.12
N TYR A 62 -11.02 10.71 5.32
CA TYR A 62 -11.37 9.32 5.03
C TYR A 62 -11.40 8.48 6.30
N ASN A 63 -12.49 7.73 6.49
CA ASN A 63 -12.71 6.90 7.67
C ASN A 63 -12.46 5.39 7.43
N GLY A 64 -11.96 5.01 6.26
CA GLY A 64 -11.80 3.61 5.84
C GLY A 64 -12.94 3.09 4.94
N PHE A 65 -14.02 3.86 4.79
CA PHE A 65 -15.18 3.50 3.97
C PHE A 65 -15.62 4.64 3.06
N GLU A 66 -15.67 5.86 3.60
CA GLU A 66 -16.25 7.03 2.94
C GLU A 66 -15.38 8.28 3.13
N PHE A 67 -15.57 9.23 2.20
CA PHE A 67 -14.93 10.54 2.19
C PHE A 67 -15.88 11.63 2.68
N THR A 68 -15.37 12.53 3.52
CA THR A 68 -15.95 13.86 3.75
C THR A 68 -15.05 14.90 3.10
N VAL A 69 -15.62 15.71 2.21
CA VAL A 69 -14.88 16.73 1.44
C VAL A 69 -15.15 18.11 2.05
N PHE A 70 -14.06 18.83 2.35
CA PHE A 70 -14.09 20.24 2.75
C PHE A 70 -13.54 21.07 1.58
N SER A 71 -14.43 21.84 0.94
CA SER A 71 -14.06 22.80 -0.09
C SER A 71 -14.33 24.22 0.40
N HIS A 72 -13.66 25.19 -0.22
CA HIS A 72 -13.89 26.59 0.04
C HIS A 72 -15.04 27.08 -0.86
N ASP A 73 -16.16 27.47 -0.25
CA ASP A 73 -17.22 28.17 -0.96
C ASP A 73 -16.79 29.62 -1.21
N LEU A 74 -16.46 29.92 -2.46
CA LEU A 74 -16.35 31.29 -2.95
C LEU A 74 -17.76 31.74 -3.35
N LEU A 75 -18.45 32.44 -2.43
CA LEU A 75 -19.63 33.24 -2.78
C LEU A 75 -19.26 34.35 -3.77
#